data_AF-A0A519SDE4-F1
#
_entry.id   AF-A0A519SDE4-F1
#
_cell.length_a   1.000
_cell.length_b   1.000
_cell.length_c   1.000
_cell.angle_alpha   90.00
_cell.angle_beta   90.00
_cell.angle_gamma   90.00
#
_symmetry.space_group_name_H-M   'P 1'
#
loop_
_entity.id
_entity.type
_entity.pdbx_description
1 polymer ?
#
loop_
_entity_poly.entity_id
_entity_poly.type
_entity_poly.pdbx_seq_one_letter_code
_entity_poly.pdbx_strand_id
1 'polypeptide(L)' 'MDIKYLSDAKGTITGVFLPIEDWEQLKKQYKIDENAPAESSAKLQKGLGDALKKANVTPTDEA' A
#
# COMPACT_ATOMS: atom_id res chain seq x y z
N MET A 1 -15.23 -3.78 -2.54
CA MET A 1 -14.05 -2.90 -2.54
C MET A 1 -14.05 -1.95 -3.71
N ASP A 2 -14.46 -0.72 -3.43
CA ASP A 2 -14.26 0.46 -4.29
C ASP A 2 -13.14 1.27 -3.64
N ILE A 3 -11.90 1.04 -4.10
CA ILE A 3 -10.71 1.69 -3.55
C ILE A 3 -10.48 2.97 -4.34
N LYS A 4 -10.54 4.12 -3.67
CA LYS A 4 -10.26 5.42 -4.30
C LYS A 4 -8.87 5.90 -3.91
N TYR A 5 -8.10 6.29 -4.90
CA TYR A 5 -6.76 6.83 -4.69
C TYR A 5 -6.86 8.34 -4.52
N LEU A 6 -6.26 8.85 -3.45
CA LEU A 6 -6.10 10.28 -3.22
C LEU A 6 -4.76 10.69 -3.81
N SER A 7 -4.82 11.62 -4.75
CA SER A 7 -3.65 12.22 -5.38
C SER A 7 -3.41 13.59 -4.76
N ASP A 8 -2.17 13.90 -4.40
CA ASP A 8 -1.76 15.28 -4.09
C ASP A 8 -1.80 16.14 -5.38
N ALA A 9 -1.71 17.47 -5.24
CA ALA A 9 -1.71 18.43 -6.33
C ALA A 9 -0.62 18.18 -7.39
N LYS A 10 0.39 17.37 -7.07
CA LYS A 10 1.48 16.94 -7.97
C LYS A 10 1.23 15.61 -8.69
N GLY A 11 0.04 15.01 -8.52
CA GLY A 11 -0.30 13.72 -9.14
C GLY A 11 0.29 12.49 -8.43
N THR A 12 1.00 12.67 -7.32
CA THR A 12 1.50 11.56 -6.51
C THR A 12 0.38 11.00 -5.64
N ILE A 13 0.18 9.68 -5.67
CA ILE A 13 -0.79 8.99 -4.81
C ILE A 13 -0.30 9.09 -3.37
N THR A 14 -1.00 9.88 -2.55
CA THR A 14 -0.64 10.13 -1.14
C THR A 14 -1.54 9.39 -0.16
N GLY A 15 -2.66 8.83 -0.62
CA GLY A 15 -3.53 8.03 0.22
C GLY A 15 -4.44 7.12 -0.58
N VAL A 16 -5.02 6.16 0.14
CA VAL A 16 -6.10 5.31 -0.36
C VAL A 16 -7.28 5.44 0.58
N PHE A 17 -8.44 5.69 0.00
CA PHE A 17 -9.72 5.66 0.69
C PHE A 17 -10.31 4.26 0.55
N LEU A 18 -10.56 3.64 1.70
CA LEU A 18 -11.23 2.35 1.85
C LEU A 18 -12.46 2.55 2.75
N PRO A 19 -13.64 2.02 2.35
CA PRO A 19 -14.80 1.97 3.24
C PRO A 19 -14.45 1.23 4.54
N ILE A 20 -14.99 1.69 5.67
CA ILE A 20 -14.68 1.10 6.99
C ILE A 20 -15.09 -0.37 7.07
N GLU A 21 -16.20 -0.76 6.44
CA GLU A 21 -16.62 -2.18 6.41
C GLU A 21 -15.59 -3.08 5.70
N ASP A 22 -15.04 -2.60 4.58
CA ASP A 22 -13.99 -3.29 3.83
C ASP A 22 -12.68 -3.32 4.66
N TRP A 23 -12.35 -2.24 5.37
CA TRP A 23 -11.21 -2.17 6.28
C TRP A 23 -11.31 -3.17 7.43
N GLU A 24 -12.47 -3.27 8.09
CA GLU A 24 -12.73 -4.21 9.18
C GLU A 24 -12.63 -5.67 8.72
N GLN A 25 -13.06 -5.98 7.49
CA GLN A 25 -12.86 -7.31 6.92
C GLN A 25 -11.38 -7.61 6.67
N LEU A 26 -10.63 -6.65 6.13
CA LEU A 26 -9.19 -6.80 5.91
C LEU A 26 -8.42 -7.00 7.21
N LYS A 27 -8.76 -6.25 8.28
CA LYS A 27 -8.15 -6.45 9.60
C LYS A 27 -8.29 -7.89 10.08
N LYS A 28 -9.48 -8.47 9.93
CA LYS A 28 -9.75 -9.86 10.36
C LYS A 28 -9.03 -10.88 9.49
N GLN A 29 -9.03 -10.67 8.17
CA GLN A 29 -8.41 -11.59 7.21
C GLN A 29 -6.89 -11.62 7.33
N TYR A 30 -6.26 -10.44 7.49
CA TYR A 30 -4.81 -10.30 7.54
C TYR A 30 -4.24 -10.18 8.96
N LYS A 31 -5.10 -10.27 9.99
CA LYS A 31 -4.73 -10.05 11.40
C LYS A 31 -3.91 -8.77 11.60
N ILE A 32 -4.42 -7.67 11.03
CA ILE A 32 -3.76 -6.36 11.12
C ILE A 32 -3.99 -5.81 12.52
N ASP A 33 -2.93 -5.71 13.30
CA ASP A 33 -2.95 -5.07 14.62
C ASP A 33 -2.52 -3.60 14.48
N GLU A 34 -3.45 -2.66 14.64
CA GLU A 34 -3.19 -1.21 14.59
C GLU A 34 -2.32 -0.74 15.77
N ASN A 35 -2.22 -1.54 16.84
CA ASN A 35 -1.38 -1.28 18.02
C ASN A 35 0.02 -1.89 17.91
N ALA A 36 0.32 -2.65 16.85
CA ALA A 36 1.67 -3.12 16.63
C ALA A 36 2.55 -1.91 16.27
N PRO A 37 3.76 -1.77 16.85
CA PRO A 37 4.69 -0.73 16.42
C PRO A 37 4.91 -0.91 14.92
N ALA A 38 4.60 0.12 14.13
CA ALA A 38 4.76 0.08 12.69
C ALA A 38 6.19 -0.41 12.40
N GLU A 39 6.31 -1.56 11.71
CA GLU A 39 7.61 -1.98 11.22
C GLU A 39 8.14 -0.82 10.38
N SER A 40 9.32 -0.32 10.79
CA SER A 40 9.94 0.87 10.22
C SER A 40 9.76 0.89 8.71
N SER A 41 9.34 2.02 8.16
CA SER A 41 9.08 2.24 6.73
C SER A 41 10.20 1.69 5.82
N ALA A 42 11.43 1.64 6.33
CA ALA A 42 12.57 1.00 5.67
C ALA A 42 12.40 -0.51 5.38
N LYS A 43 11.81 -1.28 6.30
CA LYS A 43 11.53 -2.73 6.08
C LYS A 43 10.43 -2.93 5.06
N LEU A 44 9.39 -2.10 5.08
CA LEU A 44 8.29 -2.15 4.13
C LEU A 44 8.77 -1.79 2.71
N GLN A 45 9.61 -0.75 2.58
CA GLN A 45 10.24 -0.39 1.30
C GLN A 45 11.15 -1.49 0.76
N LYS A 46 11.90 -2.15 1.64
CA LYS A 46 12.78 -3.27 1.26
C LYS A 46 11.96 -4.47 0.77
N GLY A 47 10.92 -4.85 1.53
CA GLY A 47 10.01 -5.94 1.14
C GLY A 47 9.28 -5.66 -0.17
N LEU A 48 8.83 -4.42 -0.39
CA LEU A 48 8.20 -4.00 -1.63
C LEU A 48 9.20 -4.04 -2.80
N GLY A 49 10.42 -3.55 -2.61
CA GLY A 49 11.49 -3.61 -3.61
C GLY A 49 11.88 -5.04 -3.99
N ASP A 50 11.95 -5.94 -3.01
CA ASP A 50 12.26 -7.36 -3.25
C ASP A 50 11.10 -8.08 -3.96
N ALA A 51 9.84 -7.74 -3.65
CA ALA A 51 8.68 -8.26 -4.34
C ALA A 51 8.59 -7.77 -5.80
N LEU A 52 8.86 -6.49 -6.04
CA LEU A 52 8.87 -5.90 -7.39
C LEU A 52 9.96 -6.52 -8.27
N LYS A 53 11.15 -6.75 -7.72
CA LYS A 53 12.25 -7.43 -8.42
C LYS A 53 11.89 -8.88 -8.77
N LYS A 54 11.17 -9.59 -7.89
CA LYS A 54 10.70 -10.96 -8.15
C LYS A 54 9.57 -11.01 -9.18
N ALA A 55 8.75 -9.98 -9.25
CA ALA A 55 7.62 -9.89 -10.19
C ALA A 55 8.02 -9.40 -11.59
N ASN A 56 9.29 -9.03 -11.81
CA ASN A 56 9.82 -8.54 -13.09
C ASN A 56 9.00 -7.37 -13.69
N VAL A 57 8.45 -6.51 -12.83
CA VAL A 57 7.73 -5.30 -13.26
C VAL A 57 8.77 -4.22 -13.48
N THR A 58 9.23 -4.07 -14.72
CA THR A 58 9.99 -2.89 -15.16
C THR A 58 9.07 -1.67 -15.06
N PRO A 59 9.49 -0.57 -14.41
CA PRO A 59 8.80 0.69 -14.57
C PRO A 59 9.10 1.16 -15.99
N THR A 60 8.15 0.98 -16.90
CA THR A 60 8.17 1.69 -18.18
C THR A 60 7.94 3.16 -17.87
N ASP A 61 9.05 3.89 -17.82
CA ASP A 61 9.14 5.34 -18.00
C ASP A 61 8.56 5.64 -19.39
N GLU A 62 7.35 6.19 -19.45
CA GLU A 62 6.83 6.84 -20.66
C GLU A 62 6.89 8.35 -20.43
N ALA A 63 7.91 8.95 -21.03
CA ALA A 63 8.11 10.37 -21.25
C ALA A 63 7.35 10.85 -22.50
#